data_AF-A0A952MCF6-F1
#
_entry.id   AF-A0A952MCF6-F1
#
_cell.length_a   1.000
_cell.length_b   1.000
_cell.length_c   1.000
_cell.angle_alpha   90.00
_cell.angle_beta   90.00
_cell.angle_gamma   90.00
#
_symmetry.space_group_name_H-M   'P 1'
#
loop_
_entity.id
_entity.type
_entity.pdbx_description
1 polymer ?
#
loop_
_entity_poly.entity_id
_entity_poly.type
_entity_poly.pdbx_seq_one_letter_code
_entity_poly.pdbx_strand_id
1 'polypeptide(L)'
;MKKFLFLLTVCIVQFSACKKNTEKEEGCNSVSFNIIKENVNARIELYGSDYTSFEVEYGTAGFKLGNGTKQTVLITNPVIENLTYGTYDIYLRVPCSGTSNYSDWSNPIQFVIDGTTSNCSEPRYLAATINSNGPYWNWSGDNDYYDIQYGPTGFKLGEGELIRTNQRYTSEAVLSANTTYDFYVRGNCGSDKFSKWVGPKSFFAPQSYNPGGAQCLMPTNLYAYRVNSMEINFQFTASGALNYEYSFTASSSSPGSINSTTNTSGTVAISTGSASVSYFWVRSKCTNGSFTNWAKVQIQ
;
A
#
# COMPACT_ATOMS: atom_id res chain seq x y z
N MET A 1 -28.52 78.08 82.81
CA MET A 1 -27.91 77.24 83.88
C MET A 1 -27.38 75.97 83.25
N LYS A 2 -26.13 75.64 83.61
CA LYS A 2 -25.35 74.47 83.16
C LYS A 2 -26.12 73.15 83.35
N LYS A 3 -25.90 72.18 82.45
CA LYS A 3 -25.60 70.79 82.83
C LYS A 3 -24.95 70.04 81.65
N PHE A 4 -23.66 69.80 81.82
CA PHE A 4 -22.84 68.80 81.13
C PHE A 4 -23.20 67.41 81.70
N LEU A 5 -23.34 66.38 80.88
CA LEU A 5 -22.93 65.01 81.25
C LEU A 5 -22.64 64.14 80.00
N PHE A 6 -21.68 63.26 80.19
CA PHE A 6 -20.78 62.57 79.25
C PHE A 6 -21.39 61.40 78.44
N LEU A 7 -20.86 61.22 77.22
CA LEU A 7 -20.50 59.98 76.49
C LEU A 7 -21.47 58.77 76.42
N LEU A 8 -21.87 58.43 75.18
CA LEU A 8 -21.46 57.17 74.54
C LEU A 8 -21.62 57.29 73.01
N THR A 9 -20.50 57.27 72.28
CA THR A 9 -20.46 57.34 70.82
C THR A 9 -20.70 55.95 70.24
N VAL A 10 -21.84 55.73 69.59
CA VAL A 10 -22.06 54.58 68.69
C VAL A 10 -22.24 55.14 67.28
N CYS A 11 -21.17 55.05 66.50
CA CYS A 11 -21.15 55.45 65.10
C CYS A 11 -21.79 54.32 64.27
N ILE A 12 -23.07 54.47 63.92
CA ILE A 12 -23.72 53.60 62.93
C ILE A 12 -23.27 54.07 61.55
N VAL A 13 -22.18 53.47 61.06
CA VAL A 13 -21.75 53.62 59.66
C VAL A 13 -22.64 52.74 58.80
N GLN A 14 -23.46 53.36 57.96
CA GLN A 14 -24.11 52.69 56.84
C GLN A 14 -23.03 52.14 55.91
N PHE A 15 -22.88 50.82 55.87
CA PHE A 15 -22.14 50.16 54.81
C PHE A 15 -23.07 50.00 53.60
N SER A 16 -22.92 50.87 52.61
CA SER A 16 -23.14 50.49 51.22
C SER A 16 -22.17 49.35 50.92
N ALA A 17 -22.68 48.12 50.89
CA ALA A 17 -21.93 47.00 50.36
C ALA A 17 -21.72 47.21 48.86
N CYS A 18 -20.56 47.77 48.51
CA CYS A 18 -19.96 47.53 47.20
C CYS A 18 -19.93 46.02 46.98
N LYS A 19 -20.49 45.56 45.86
CA LYS A 19 -20.21 44.22 45.31
C LYS A 19 -18.70 44.02 45.33
N LYS A 20 -18.23 43.16 46.24
CA LYS A 20 -16.88 42.60 46.13
C LYS A 20 -16.87 41.87 44.79
N ASN A 21 -15.95 42.27 43.92
CA ASN A 21 -15.65 41.58 42.67
C ASN A 21 -15.67 40.08 42.94
N THR A 22 -16.42 39.34 42.12
CA THR A 22 -16.27 37.90 41.96
C THR A 22 -14.79 37.65 41.68
N GLU A 23 -14.09 37.11 42.67
CA GLU A 23 -12.75 36.56 42.48
C GLU A 23 -12.87 35.54 41.35
N LYS A 24 -12.27 35.83 40.19
CA LYS A 24 -12.08 34.84 39.13
C LYS A 24 -11.22 33.76 39.79
N GLU A 25 -11.79 32.57 40.03
CA GLU A 25 -11.06 31.43 40.58
C GLU A 25 -9.71 31.31 39.85
N GLU A 26 -8.61 31.33 40.60
CA GLU A 26 -7.24 31.29 40.07
C GLU A 26 -6.98 29.95 39.37
N GLY A 27 -7.47 29.82 38.14
CA GLY A 27 -7.13 28.75 37.22
C GLY A 27 -5.75 29.01 36.60
N CYS A 28 -5.02 27.94 36.31
CA CYS A 28 -3.81 27.98 35.50
C CYS A 28 -4.13 28.41 34.07
N ASN A 29 -3.10 28.90 33.36
CA ASN A 29 -3.26 29.41 31.99
C ASN A 29 -3.70 28.30 31.01
N SER A 30 -4.53 28.67 30.03
CA SER A 30 -4.85 27.82 28.88
C SER A 30 -3.59 27.46 28.09
N VAL A 31 -3.58 26.27 27.50
CA VAL A 31 -2.46 25.77 26.70
C VAL A 31 -2.71 25.92 25.20
N SER A 32 -1.63 26.01 24.44
CA SER A 32 -1.68 25.90 22.97
C SER A 32 -1.43 24.46 22.56
N PHE A 33 -2.11 24.03 21.50
CA PHE A 33 -1.99 22.68 20.95
C PHE A 33 -2.16 22.72 19.43
N ASN A 34 -1.73 21.64 18.80
CA ASN A 34 -1.93 21.38 17.38
C ASN A 34 -2.64 20.02 17.19
N ILE A 35 -3.28 19.85 16.04
CA ILE A 35 -3.97 18.61 15.67
C ILE A 35 -3.31 18.00 14.44
N ILE A 36 -2.82 16.77 14.59
CA ILE A 36 -2.36 15.92 13.48
C ILE A 36 -3.48 14.94 13.14
N LYS A 37 -3.85 14.88 11.86
CA LYS A 37 -4.90 13.98 11.35
C LYS A 37 -4.32 12.61 11.03
N GLU A 38 -4.95 11.56 11.55
CA GLU A 38 -4.55 10.16 11.37
C GLU A 38 -5.75 9.33 10.89
N ASN A 39 -6.08 9.43 9.60
CA ASN A 39 -7.24 8.75 9.00
C ASN A 39 -8.56 9.16 9.69
N VAL A 40 -9.19 8.25 10.46
CA VAL A 40 -10.40 8.50 11.27
C VAL A 40 -10.09 8.93 12.70
N ASN A 41 -8.82 9.21 13.00
CA ASN A 41 -8.35 9.61 14.32
C ASN A 41 -7.74 11.02 14.28
N ALA A 42 -7.69 11.68 15.43
CA ALA A 42 -7.02 12.97 15.62
C ALA A 42 -5.98 12.86 16.75
N ARG A 43 -4.70 13.00 16.42
CA ARG A 43 -3.62 13.10 17.39
C ARG A 43 -3.43 14.55 17.82
N ILE A 44 -3.26 14.76 19.12
CA ILE A 44 -3.13 16.07 19.75
C ILE A 44 -1.68 16.28 20.17
N GLU A 45 -1.07 17.37 19.71
CA GLU A 45 0.26 17.79 20.13
C GLU A 45 0.14 18.99 21.06
N LEU A 46 0.49 18.81 22.33
CA LEU A 46 0.48 19.87 23.33
C LEU A 46 1.85 20.54 23.43
N TYR A 47 1.86 21.87 23.52
CA TYR A 47 3.08 22.64 23.78
C TYR A 47 3.18 22.94 25.28
N GLY A 48 4.18 22.37 25.95
CA GLY A 48 4.43 22.51 27.40
C GLY A 48 4.74 21.15 28.06
N SER A 49 5.60 21.10 29.08
CA SER A 49 6.34 19.85 29.38
C SER A 49 5.89 18.98 30.55
N ASP A 50 4.89 19.35 31.37
CA ASP A 50 4.70 18.64 32.66
C ASP A 50 3.30 18.03 32.87
N TYR A 51 2.50 17.88 31.81
CA TYR A 51 1.18 17.25 31.89
C TYR A 51 1.28 15.74 31.67
N THR A 52 0.47 14.96 32.39
CA THR A 52 0.29 13.52 32.16
C THR A 52 -1.00 13.20 31.43
N SER A 53 -1.97 14.11 31.53
CA SER A 53 -3.27 14.01 30.88
C SER A 53 -3.88 15.40 30.69
N PHE A 54 -4.91 15.46 29.85
CA PHE A 54 -5.70 16.66 29.59
C PHE A 54 -7.14 16.26 29.26
N GLU A 55 -8.06 17.20 29.34
CA GLU A 55 -9.44 16.99 28.94
C GLU A 55 -9.71 17.66 27.60
N VAL A 56 -10.42 16.94 26.73
CA VAL A 56 -10.94 17.46 25.48
C VAL A 56 -12.44 17.46 25.50
N GLU A 57 -13.01 18.42 24.77
CA GLU A 57 -14.40 18.39 24.36
C GLU A 57 -14.45 18.65 22.85
N TYR A 58 -15.00 17.69 22.11
CA TYR A 58 -15.05 17.74 20.65
C TYR A 58 -16.46 17.42 20.14
N GLY A 59 -16.77 17.92 18.95
CA GLY A 59 -18.08 17.74 18.32
C GLY A 59 -18.07 18.27 16.90
N THR A 60 -19.19 18.09 16.18
CA THR A 60 -19.35 18.64 14.83
C THR A 60 -19.12 20.15 14.85
N ALA A 61 -18.48 20.68 13.81
CA ALA A 61 -18.13 22.09 13.73
C ALA A 61 -19.33 23.01 13.99
N GLY A 62 -19.12 24.03 14.82
CA GLY A 62 -20.14 24.95 15.28
C GLY A 62 -20.90 24.48 16.54
N PHE A 63 -20.56 23.34 17.14
CA PHE A 63 -21.16 22.95 18.42
C PHE A 63 -20.82 23.96 19.52
N LYS A 64 -21.73 24.11 20.48
CA LYS A 64 -21.49 24.96 21.66
C LYS A 64 -20.76 24.15 22.72
N LEU A 65 -19.66 24.69 23.23
CA LEU A 65 -18.94 24.15 24.39
C LEU A 65 -19.92 23.81 25.54
N GLY A 66 -19.80 22.60 26.09
CA GLY A 66 -20.72 22.00 27.05
C GLY A 66 -21.62 20.90 26.45
N ASN A 67 -21.84 20.90 25.14
CA ASN A 67 -22.71 19.95 24.44
C ASN A 67 -21.94 18.90 23.61
N GLY A 68 -20.62 18.94 23.59
CA GLY A 68 -19.78 18.00 22.85
C GLY A 68 -19.50 16.72 23.62
N THR A 69 -18.75 15.82 22.98
CA THR A 69 -18.21 14.62 23.60
C THR A 69 -16.99 14.98 24.42
N LYS A 70 -17.00 14.65 25.72
CA LYS A 70 -15.89 14.89 26.64
C LYS A 70 -15.05 13.64 26.82
N GLN A 71 -13.73 13.81 26.84
CA GLN A 71 -12.79 12.71 27.06
C GLN A 71 -11.56 13.20 27.81
N THR A 72 -11.07 12.39 28.75
CA THR A 72 -9.73 12.57 29.34
C THR A 72 -8.73 11.76 28.51
N VAL A 73 -7.67 12.43 28.05
CA VAL A 73 -6.67 11.88 27.14
C VAL A 73 -5.31 11.86 27.82
N LEU A 74 -4.58 10.75 27.70
CA LEU A 74 -3.23 10.58 28.25
C LEU A 74 -2.19 11.10 27.25
N ILE A 75 -1.14 11.77 27.75
CA ILE A 75 -0.04 12.28 26.92
C ILE A 75 0.76 11.14 26.26
N THR A 76 0.75 9.94 26.85
CA THR A 76 1.40 8.75 26.28
C THR A 76 0.67 8.21 25.05
N ASN A 77 -0.62 8.51 24.88
CA ASN A 77 -1.37 8.20 23.67
C ASN A 77 -2.41 9.31 23.40
N PRO A 78 -1.98 10.47 22.86
CA PRO A 78 -2.82 11.65 22.79
C PRO A 78 -3.71 11.61 21.54
N VAL A 79 -4.59 10.62 21.45
CA VAL A 79 -5.39 10.34 20.24
C VAL A 79 -6.88 10.29 20.59
N ILE A 80 -7.70 10.96 19.78
CA ILE A 80 -9.15 10.73 19.71
C ILE A 80 -9.39 9.75 18.57
N GLU A 81 -9.97 8.60 18.89
CA GLU A 81 -10.12 7.49 17.95
C GLU A 81 -11.54 7.40 17.38
N ASN A 82 -11.66 6.76 16.21
CA ASN A 82 -12.93 6.36 15.60
C ASN A 82 -13.91 7.52 15.34
N LEU A 83 -13.40 8.67 14.91
CA LEU A 83 -14.22 9.78 14.46
C LEU A 83 -14.88 9.45 13.13
N THR A 84 -16.14 9.87 12.98
CA THR A 84 -16.85 9.80 11.70
C THR A 84 -16.37 10.89 10.76
N TYR A 85 -16.63 10.75 9.46
CA TYR A 85 -16.30 11.82 8.51
C TYR A 85 -17.09 13.09 8.76
N GLY A 86 -16.41 14.24 8.77
CA GLY A 86 -17.01 15.54 9.03
C GLY A 86 -15.99 16.60 9.46
N THR A 87 -16.46 17.83 9.62
CA THR A 87 -15.70 18.92 10.24
C THR A 87 -16.02 18.96 11.72
N TYR A 88 -15.00 19.13 12.55
CA TYR A 88 -15.08 19.13 14.00
C TYR A 88 -14.47 20.41 14.57
N ASP A 89 -15.03 20.88 15.68
CA ASP A 89 -14.32 21.78 16.59
C ASP A 89 -13.84 20.96 17.79
N ILE A 90 -12.70 21.35 18.36
CA ILE A 90 -12.15 20.79 19.59
C ILE A 90 -11.71 21.89 20.55
N TYR A 91 -12.06 21.69 21.81
CA TYR A 91 -11.62 22.49 22.93
C TYR A 91 -10.78 21.61 23.85
N LEU A 92 -9.78 22.19 24.49
CA LEU A 92 -8.89 21.49 25.40
C LEU A 92 -8.72 22.29 26.68
N ARG A 93 -8.60 21.61 27.81
CA ARG A 93 -8.13 22.18 29.08
C ARG A 93 -7.19 21.22 29.80
N VAL A 94 -6.33 21.76 30.64
CA VAL A 94 -5.31 20.99 31.37
C VAL A 94 -5.52 21.07 32.88
N PRO A 95 -5.15 20.03 33.64
CA PRO A 95 -5.16 20.10 35.10
C PRO A 95 -4.12 21.12 35.58
N CYS A 96 -4.46 21.88 36.60
CA CYS A 96 -3.55 22.83 37.22
C CYS A 96 -2.66 22.14 38.25
N SER A 97 -1.34 22.27 38.07
CA SER A 97 -0.34 21.59 38.90
C SER A 97 -0.58 21.79 40.40
N GLY A 98 -0.61 20.69 41.15
CA GLY A 98 -0.79 20.70 42.60
C GLY A 98 -2.21 21.01 43.10
N THR A 99 -3.20 21.05 42.22
CA THR A 99 -4.62 21.32 42.57
C THR A 99 -5.56 20.30 41.92
N SER A 100 -6.84 20.32 42.32
CA SER A 100 -7.92 19.58 41.64
C SER A 100 -8.62 20.37 40.53
N ASN A 101 -8.14 21.59 40.24
CA ASN A 101 -8.77 22.50 39.29
C ASN A 101 -8.17 22.35 37.89
N TYR A 102 -8.88 22.89 36.89
CA TYR A 102 -8.46 22.91 35.49
C TYR A 102 -8.28 24.34 35.00
N SER A 103 -7.52 24.52 33.92
CA SER A 103 -7.50 25.76 33.16
C SER A 103 -8.89 26.08 32.60
N ASP A 104 -9.06 27.35 32.19
CA ASP A 104 -10.13 27.71 31.25
C ASP A 104 -10.01 26.83 29.98
N TRP A 105 -11.15 26.53 29.33
CA TRP A 105 -11.14 25.87 28.01
C TRP A 105 -10.43 26.77 26.99
N SER A 106 -9.67 26.15 26.08
CA SER A 106 -9.04 26.85 24.96
C SER A 106 -10.08 27.50 24.04
N ASN A 107 -9.62 28.35 23.12
CA ASN A 107 -10.40 28.65 21.92
C ASN A 107 -10.58 27.38 21.08
N PRO A 108 -11.67 27.26 20.30
CA PRO A 108 -11.87 26.09 19.44
C PRO A 108 -10.79 26.05 18.35
N ILE A 109 -10.23 24.87 18.13
CA ILE A 109 -9.50 24.55 16.91
C ILE A 109 -10.43 23.74 16.02
N GLN A 110 -10.54 24.15 14.76
CA GLN A 110 -11.33 23.42 13.77
C GLN A 110 -10.43 22.45 12.98
N PHE A 111 -10.88 21.22 12.78
CA PHE A 111 -10.23 20.23 11.93
C PHE A 111 -11.25 19.40 11.15
N VAL A 112 -10.79 18.66 10.13
CA VAL A 112 -11.65 17.84 9.26
C VAL A 112 -11.18 16.40 9.32
N ILE A 113 -12.11 15.48 9.55
CA ILE A 113 -11.94 14.04 9.35
C ILE A 113 -12.58 13.71 8.00
N ASP A 114 -11.77 13.56 6.96
CA ASP A 114 -12.19 13.22 5.60
C ASP A 114 -11.61 11.87 5.13
N GLY A 115 -11.06 11.10 6.07
CA GLY A 115 -10.35 9.85 5.79
C GLY A 115 -8.98 10.05 5.14
N THR A 116 -8.48 11.28 5.08
CA THR A 116 -7.21 11.56 4.42
C THR A 116 -6.10 11.78 5.45
N THR A 117 -5.12 10.89 5.41
CA THR A 117 -3.83 11.14 6.07
C THR A 117 -3.16 12.35 5.42
N SER A 118 -2.47 13.14 6.24
CA SER A 118 -1.74 14.32 5.81
C SER A 118 -0.63 13.95 4.80
N ASN A 119 -0.94 14.11 3.51
CA ASN A 119 -0.11 13.89 2.32
C ASN A 119 0.34 12.44 2.10
N CYS A 120 -0.10 11.87 0.97
CA CYS A 120 0.49 10.63 0.48
C CYS A 120 2.01 10.77 0.34
N SER A 121 2.74 9.80 0.85
CA SER A 121 4.17 9.73 0.68
C SER A 121 4.52 9.21 -0.73
N GLU A 122 5.56 9.76 -1.34
CA GLU A 122 6.11 9.22 -2.58
C GLU A 122 6.77 7.85 -2.30
N PRO A 123 6.48 6.82 -3.11
CA PRO A 123 7.17 5.53 -3.02
C PRO A 123 8.69 5.66 -3.22
N ARG A 124 9.46 4.74 -2.64
CA ARG A 124 10.93 4.74 -2.71
C ARG A 124 11.46 3.38 -3.12
N TYR A 125 12.73 3.34 -3.56
CA TYR A 125 13.46 2.11 -3.84
C TYR A 125 12.76 1.16 -4.83
N LEU A 126 12.25 1.70 -5.94
CA LEU A 126 11.59 0.91 -6.97
C LEU A 126 12.57 -0.15 -7.54
N ALA A 127 12.16 -1.40 -7.43
CA ALA A 127 12.86 -2.55 -7.96
C ALA A 127 11.95 -3.36 -8.87
N ALA A 128 12.58 -3.99 -9.87
CA ALA A 128 11.89 -4.77 -10.88
C ALA A 128 12.71 -6.03 -11.13
N THR A 129 12.12 -7.19 -10.87
CA THR A 129 12.75 -8.49 -11.07
C THR A 129 11.77 -9.43 -11.76
N ILE A 130 12.22 -10.63 -12.05
CA ILE A 130 11.36 -11.73 -12.49
C ILE A 130 11.47 -12.83 -11.43
N ASN A 131 10.33 -13.38 -10.99
CA ASN A 131 10.29 -14.55 -10.12
C ASN A 131 9.60 -15.73 -10.84
N SER A 132 9.39 -16.84 -10.14
CA SER A 132 8.74 -18.04 -10.70
C SER A 132 7.31 -17.79 -11.21
N ASN A 133 6.68 -16.70 -10.79
CA ASN A 133 5.28 -16.37 -11.08
C ASN A 133 5.15 -15.25 -12.12
N GLY A 134 6.26 -14.65 -12.57
CA GLY A 134 6.27 -13.57 -13.58
C GLY A 134 7.02 -12.31 -13.16
N PRO A 135 6.71 -11.13 -13.74
CA PRO A 135 7.30 -9.87 -13.33
C PRO A 135 6.96 -9.62 -11.86
N TYR A 136 7.94 -9.19 -11.10
CA TYR A 136 7.79 -8.83 -9.71
C TYR A 136 8.36 -7.44 -9.50
N TRP A 137 7.47 -6.47 -9.32
CA TRP A 137 7.83 -5.08 -9.09
C TRP A 137 7.53 -4.75 -7.65
N ASN A 138 8.47 -4.11 -6.96
CA ASN A 138 8.33 -3.78 -5.55
C ASN A 138 8.92 -2.39 -5.25
N TRP A 139 8.47 -1.82 -4.13
CA TRP A 139 8.85 -0.51 -3.65
C TRP A 139 8.71 -0.45 -2.12
N SER A 140 9.14 0.66 -1.52
CA SER A 140 8.89 1.00 -0.12
C SER A 140 7.95 2.20 -0.04
N GLY A 141 7.15 2.29 1.02
CA GLY A 141 6.24 3.40 1.27
C GLY A 141 5.23 3.06 2.38
N ASP A 142 4.51 4.08 2.86
CA ASP A 142 3.60 3.98 4.01
C ASP A 142 2.16 4.43 3.67
N ASN A 143 1.76 4.26 2.41
CA ASN A 143 0.39 4.54 1.95
C ASN A 143 -0.50 3.29 2.04
N ASP A 144 -1.81 3.49 2.20
CA ASP A 144 -2.81 2.42 2.24
C ASP A 144 -2.93 1.68 0.89
N TYR A 145 -2.80 2.42 -0.21
CA TYR A 145 -2.84 1.88 -1.56
C TYR A 145 -1.73 2.49 -2.43
N TYR A 146 -1.47 1.83 -3.56
CA TYR A 146 -0.57 2.28 -4.60
C TYR A 146 -1.24 2.10 -5.95
N ASP A 147 -1.04 3.10 -6.81
CA ASP A 147 -1.34 2.99 -8.24
C ASP A 147 -0.01 2.77 -8.98
N ILE A 148 0.00 1.83 -9.92
CA ILE A 148 1.11 1.54 -10.82
C ILE A 148 0.63 1.80 -12.22
N GLN A 149 1.37 2.61 -12.99
CA GLN A 149 1.13 2.73 -14.42
C GLN A 149 2.33 2.23 -15.20
N TYR A 150 2.10 1.37 -16.19
CA TYR A 150 3.16 0.76 -16.99
C TYR A 150 2.82 0.68 -18.47
N GLY A 151 3.85 0.65 -19.30
CA GLY A 151 3.73 0.56 -20.75
C GLY A 151 5.09 0.32 -21.40
N PRO A 152 5.16 0.08 -22.72
CA PRO A 152 6.43 -0.03 -23.42
C PRO A 152 7.34 1.17 -23.12
N THR A 153 8.65 0.96 -23.06
CA THR A 153 9.60 2.02 -22.70
C THR A 153 9.37 3.31 -23.50
N GLY A 154 9.32 4.43 -22.78
CA GLY A 154 9.01 5.75 -23.35
C GLY A 154 7.53 6.10 -23.48
N PHE A 155 6.61 5.26 -22.98
CA PHE A 155 5.19 5.61 -22.92
C PHE A 155 4.95 6.88 -22.09
N LYS A 156 3.86 7.61 -22.38
CA LYS A 156 3.45 8.79 -21.60
C LYS A 156 2.57 8.36 -20.43
N LEU A 157 2.82 8.93 -19.25
CA LEU A 157 1.91 8.83 -18.11
C LEU A 157 0.50 9.28 -18.53
N GLY A 158 -0.51 8.47 -18.22
CA GLY A 158 -1.89 8.61 -18.69
C GLY A 158 -2.26 7.65 -19.83
N GLU A 159 -1.30 7.17 -20.62
CA GLU A 159 -1.53 6.28 -21.77
C GLU A 159 -1.16 4.81 -21.50
N GLY A 160 -0.54 4.51 -20.35
CA GLY A 160 -0.19 3.15 -19.95
C GLY A 160 -1.30 2.42 -19.18
N GLU A 161 -1.11 1.11 -19.00
CA GLU A 161 -1.98 0.24 -18.23
C GLU A 161 -1.89 0.55 -16.73
N LEU A 162 -3.03 0.49 -16.03
CA LEU A 162 -3.14 0.84 -14.62
C LEU A 162 -3.39 -0.40 -13.75
N ILE A 163 -2.59 -0.56 -12.71
CA ILE A 163 -2.78 -1.54 -11.64
C ILE A 163 -2.97 -0.79 -10.32
N ARG A 164 -3.83 -1.29 -9.44
CA ARG A 164 -4.01 -0.80 -8.08
C ARG A 164 -3.82 -1.93 -7.09
N THR A 165 -3.06 -1.69 -6.02
CA THR A 165 -2.78 -2.67 -4.99
C THR A 165 -2.69 -2.03 -3.61
N ASN A 166 -2.98 -2.78 -2.55
CA ASN A 166 -2.70 -2.41 -1.16
C ASN A 166 -1.37 -3.00 -0.66
N GLN A 167 -0.62 -3.68 -1.53
CA GLN A 167 0.69 -4.22 -1.24
C GLN A 167 1.79 -3.26 -1.69
N ARG A 168 3.01 -3.50 -1.19
CA ARG A 168 4.23 -2.79 -1.62
C ARG A 168 4.92 -3.46 -2.81
N TYR A 169 4.17 -4.29 -3.53
CA TYR A 169 4.61 -5.00 -4.71
C TYR A 169 3.42 -5.33 -5.62
N THR A 170 3.72 -5.68 -6.87
CA THR A 170 2.76 -6.30 -7.80
C THR A 170 3.44 -7.35 -8.66
N SER A 171 2.67 -8.38 -9.01
CA SER A 171 3.00 -9.36 -10.04
C SER A 171 1.91 -9.50 -11.10
N GLU A 172 1.02 -8.51 -11.18
CA GLU A 172 -0.17 -8.53 -12.03
C GLU A 172 0.08 -7.89 -13.40
N ALA A 173 1.27 -7.33 -13.63
CA ALA A 173 1.63 -6.74 -14.90
C ALA A 173 1.63 -7.79 -16.02
N VAL A 174 0.94 -7.45 -17.12
CA VAL A 174 0.78 -8.30 -18.30
C VAL A 174 1.66 -7.74 -19.41
N LEU A 175 2.73 -8.46 -19.74
CA LEU A 175 3.79 -7.95 -20.62
C LEU A 175 3.92 -8.76 -21.92
N SER A 176 4.30 -8.12 -23.01
CA SER A 176 4.73 -8.84 -24.19
C SER A 176 6.17 -9.30 -24.01
N ALA A 177 6.47 -10.53 -24.41
CA ALA A 177 7.82 -11.07 -24.34
C ALA A 177 8.79 -10.28 -25.24
N ASN A 178 10.07 -10.31 -24.90
CA ASN A 178 11.14 -9.60 -25.60
C ASN A 178 10.89 -8.08 -25.76
N THR A 179 10.26 -7.45 -24.76
CA THR A 179 9.91 -6.04 -24.78
C THR A 179 10.34 -5.36 -23.48
N THR A 180 10.91 -4.16 -23.58
CA THR A 180 11.21 -3.34 -22.40
C THR A 180 10.01 -2.47 -22.07
N TYR A 181 9.65 -2.47 -20.79
CA TYR A 181 8.57 -1.67 -20.22
C TYR A 181 9.16 -0.68 -19.23
N ASP A 182 8.54 0.48 -19.12
CA ASP A 182 8.72 1.37 -17.98
C ASP A 182 7.49 1.25 -17.08
N PHE A 183 7.69 1.39 -15.77
CA PHE A 183 6.59 1.60 -14.84
C PHE A 183 6.86 2.75 -13.89
N TYR A 184 5.77 3.32 -13.41
CA TYR A 184 5.74 4.36 -12.40
C TYR A 184 4.82 3.92 -11.28
N VAL A 185 5.11 4.36 -10.05
CA VAL A 185 4.29 4.07 -8.87
C VAL A 185 3.98 5.37 -8.15
N ARG A 186 2.75 5.55 -7.69
CA ARG A 186 2.39 6.62 -6.75
C ARG A 186 1.64 6.05 -5.54
N GLY A 187 1.76 6.73 -4.41
CA GLY A 187 0.92 6.50 -3.25
C GLY A 187 -0.50 7.00 -3.51
N ASN A 188 -1.48 6.23 -3.05
CA ASN A 188 -2.90 6.52 -3.14
C ASN A 188 -3.51 6.44 -1.73
N CYS A 189 -4.00 7.57 -1.22
CA CYS A 189 -4.56 7.68 0.12
C CYS A 189 -6.09 7.84 0.09
N GLY A 190 -6.73 7.51 -1.03
CA GLY A 190 -8.17 7.68 -1.22
C GLY A 190 -8.59 9.12 -1.55
N SER A 191 -9.89 9.30 -1.83
CA SER A 191 -10.52 10.61 -2.09
C SER A 191 -9.78 11.47 -3.13
N ASP A 192 -9.30 10.83 -4.21
CA ASP A 192 -8.48 11.43 -5.28
C ASP A 192 -7.20 12.15 -4.83
N LYS A 193 -6.70 11.81 -3.63
CA LYS A 193 -5.42 12.29 -3.12
C LYS A 193 -4.32 11.28 -3.43
N PHE A 194 -3.33 11.75 -4.16
CA PHE A 194 -2.21 10.94 -4.62
C PHE A 194 -0.89 11.65 -4.37
N SER A 195 0.19 10.88 -4.18
CA SER A 195 1.53 11.45 -4.30
C SER A 195 1.92 11.62 -5.77
N LYS A 196 3.08 12.23 -6.03
CA LYS A 196 3.63 12.26 -7.39
C LYS A 196 3.98 10.84 -7.85
N TRP A 197 3.93 10.63 -9.16
CA TRP A 197 4.46 9.43 -9.78
C TRP A 197 5.98 9.36 -9.61
N VAL A 198 6.47 8.23 -9.14
CA VAL A 198 7.90 7.90 -9.02
C VAL A 198 8.25 6.90 -10.10
N GLY A 199 9.28 7.21 -10.89
CA GLY A 199 9.72 6.44 -12.05
C GLY A 199 10.35 7.35 -13.12
N PRO A 200 10.61 6.84 -14.33
CA PRO A 200 10.37 5.45 -14.74
C PRO A 200 11.37 4.49 -14.08
N LYS A 201 10.90 3.29 -13.75
CA LYS A 201 11.74 2.12 -13.53
C LYS A 201 11.55 1.17 -14.72
N SER A 202 12.64 0.87 -15.42
CA SER A 202 12.58 -0.03 -16.57
C SER A 202 12.68 -1.51 -16.17
N PHE A 203 11.98 -2.35 -16.92
CA PHE A 203 11.97 -3.80 -16.79
C PHE A 203 11.96 -4.44 -18.18
N PHE A 204 12.91 -5.33 -18.45
CA PHE A 204 12.91 -6.12 -19.67
C PHE A 204 12.14 -7.42 -19.45
N ALA A 205 11.06 -7.62 -20.21
CA ALA A 205 10.34 -8.88 -20.24
C ALA A 205 11.06 -9.84 -21.22
N PRO A 206 11.77 -10.87 -20.74
CA PRO A 206 12.50 -11.77 -21.63
C PRO A 206 11.54 -12.63 -22.46
N GLN A 207 12.06 -13.25 -23.52
CA GLN A 207 11.28 -14.14 -24.40
C GLN A 207 10.64 -15.34 -23.65
N SER A 208 11.17 -15.71 -22.48
CA SER A 208 10.63 -16.77 -21.63
C SER A 208 9.35 -16.39 -20.86
N TYR A 209 8.89 -15.14 -20.93
CA TYR A 209 7.68 -14.69 -20.23
C TYR A 209 6.39 -14.97 -21.04
N ASN A 210 5.36 -15.55 -20.40
CA ASN A 210 4.04 -15.83 -21.00
C ASN A 210 2.89 -15.19 -20.19
N PRO A 211 2.24 -14.12 -20.68
CA PRO A 211 1.06 -13.53 -20.04
C PRO A 211 -0.18 -14.40 -20.29
N GLY A 212 -0.72 -15.11 -19.27
CA GLY A 212 -2.01 -15.80 -19.44
C GLY A 212 -2.27 -17.09 -18.62
N GLY A 213 -1.53 -17.36 -17.54
CA GLY A 213 -2.01 -18.32 -16.53
C GLY A 213 -1.79 -19.81 -16.80
N ALA A 214 -1.28 -20.20 -17.97
CA ALA A 214 -0.57 -21.47 -18.09
C ALA A 214 0.83 -21.17 -18.62
N GLN A 215 1.83 -21.29 -17.75
CA GLN A 215 3.23 -21.07 -18.09
C GLN A 215 3.54 -21.93 -19.32
N CYS A 216 3.85 -21.31 -20.48
CA CYS A 216 4.26 -22.06 -21.67
C CYS A 216 5.70 -22.49 -21.45
N LEU A 217 5.87 -23.55 -20.68
CA LEU A 217 7.18 -23.98 -20.23
C LEU A 217 7.90 -24.73 -21.35
N MET A 218 9.21 -24.52 -21.43
CA MET A 218 10.06 -25.39 -22.25
C MET A 218 9.91 -26.83 -21.73
N PRO A 219 9.79 -27.84 -22.61
CA PRO A 219 9.72 -29.23 -22.18
C PRO A 219 10.94 -29.64 -21.33
N THR A 220 10.69 -30.35 -20.24
CA THR A 220 11.71 -30.86 -19.29
C THR A 220 11.54 -32.37 -19.05
N ASN A 221 12.48 -33.00 -18.34
CA ASN A 221 12.47 -34.45 -18.10
C ASN A 221 12.35 -35.28 -19.38
N LEU A 222 13.05 -34.86 -20.44
CA LEU A 222 13.07 -35.56 -21.71
C LEU A 222 13.87 -36.85 -21.59
N TYR A 223 13.26 -37.96 -21.95
CA TYR A 223 13.97 -39.22 -22.15
C TYR A 223 13.31 -40.07 -23.23
N ALA A 224 14.14 -40.89 -23.88
CA ALA A 224 13.71 -41.91 -24.82
C ALA A 224 13.53 -43.25 -24.09
N TYR A 225 12.56 -44.06 -24.51
CA TYR A 225 12.37 -45.42 -24.04
C TYR A 225 11.83 -46.32 -25.17
N ARG A 226 11.99 -47.64 -25.03
CA ARG A 226 11.63 -48.64 -26.06
C ARG A 226 12.27 -48.38 -27.44
N VAL A 227 13.53 -47.94 -27.45
CA VAL A 227 14.29 -47.70 -28.69
C VAL A 227 14.59 -49.02 -29.39
N ASN A 228 14.07 -49.23 -30.60
CA ASN A 228 14.35 -50.38 -31.44
C ASN A 228 14.26 -50.03 -32.94
N SER A 229 14.43 -50.99 -33.85
CA SER A 229 14.41 -50.75 -35.30
C SER A 229 13.06 -50.26 -35.86
N MET A 230 11.98 -50.43 -35.12
CA MET A 230 10.61 -50.17 -35.55
C MET A 230 9.91 -49.04 -34.78
N GLU A 231 10.35 -48.76 -33.55
CA GLU A 231 9.72 -47.78 -32.65
C GLU A 231 10.75 -47.05 -31.81
N ILE A 232 10.49 -45.76 -31.56
CA ILE A 232 11.15 -44.99 -30.50
C ILE A 232 10.06 -44.20 -29.77
N ASN A 233 9.99 -44.35 -28.44
CA ASN A 233 9.04 -43.61 -27.61
C ASN A 233 9.77 -42.56 -26.78
N PHE A 234 9.05 -41.46 -26.53
CA PHE A 234 9.58 -40.33 -25.76
C PHE A 234 8.59 -39.86 -24.72
N GLN A 235 9.15 -39.37 -23.62
CA GLN A 235 8.40 -38.71 -22.58
C GLN A 235 9.04 -37.36 -22.27
N PHE A 236 8.19 -36.38 -21.96
CA PHE A 236 8.58 -35.07 -21.49
C PHE A 236 7.47 -34.52 -20.59
N THR A 237 7.85 -33.62 -19.69
CA THR A 237 6.93 -32.83 -18.88
C THR A 237 6.89 -31.41 -19.46
N ALA A 238 5.70 -30.94 -19.78
CA ALA A 238 5.47 -29.56 -20.19
C ALA A 238 4.08 -29.10 -19.74
N SER A 239 3.89 -27.79 -19.64
CA SER A 239 2.63 -27.16 -19.24
C SER A 239 2.40 -25.92 -20.10
N GLY A 240 1.14 -25.49 -20.18
CA GLY A 240 0.72 -24.21 -20.77
C GLY A 240 1.00 -24.00 -22.26
N ALA A 241 1.19 -25.08 -23.02
CA ALA A 241 1.28 -25.06 -24.47
C ALA A 241 -0.08 -25.40 -25.12
N LEU A 242 -0.37 -24.85 -26.30
CA LEU A 242 -1.48 -25.30 -27.15
C LEU A 242 -1.20 -26.70 -27.71
N ASN A 243 0.03 -26.88 -28.19
CA ASN A 243 0.56 -28.14 -28.68
C ASN A 243 2.10 -28.09 -28.63
N TYR A 244 2.73 -29.19 -29.02
CA TYR A 244 4.17 -29.35 -29.05
C TYR A 244 4.62 -29.71 -30.45
N GLU A 245 5.75 -29.14 -30.88
CA GLU A 245 6.44 -29.53 -32.10
C GLU A 245 7.64 -30.41 -31.74
N TYR A 246 7.86 -31.47 -32.53
CA TYR A 246 9.02 -32.33 -32.36
C TYR A 246 9.77 -32.62 -33.64
N SER A 247 11.04 -32.96 -33.50
CA SER A 247 11.93 -33.31 -34.61
C SER A 247 12.98 -34.34 -34.21
N PHE A 248 13.45 -35.08 -35.20
CA PHE A 248 14.53 -36.06 -35.09
C PHE A 248 15.71 -35.66 -35.97
N THR A 249 16.93 -35.75 -35.44
CA THR A 249 18.14 -35.43 -36.19
C THR A 249 19.27 -36.43 -35.90
N ALA A 250 20.18 -36.59 -36.87
CA ALA A 250 21.43 -37.34 -36.69
C ALA A 250 22.50 -36.52 -35.95
N SER A 251 22.42 -35.18 -36.00
CA SER A 251 23.38 -34.26 -35.39
C SER A 251 22.78 -33.55 -34.17
N SER A 252 23.66 -33.01 -33.32
CA SER A 252 23.28 -32.28 -32.11
C SER A 252 22.87 -30.82 -32.36
N SER A 253 22.83 -30.39 -33.62
CA SER A 253 22.40 -29.06 -34.06
C SER A 253 20.87 -28.96 -34.08
N SER A 254 20.35 -27.77 -33.76
CA SER A 254 18.91 -27.53 -33.77
C SER A 254 18.28 -27.87 -35.13
N PRO A 255 17.08 -28.46 -35.16
CA PRO A 255 16.40 -28.78 -36.40
C PRO A 255 15.91 -27.52 -37.12
N GLY A 256 16.03 -27.51 -38.45
CA GLY A 256 15.52 -26.44 -39.32
C GLY A 256 14.04 -26.62 -39.72
N SER A 257 13.50 -27.82 -39.54
CA SER A 257 12.12 -28.20 -39.85
C SER A 257 11.58 -29.13 -38.78
N ILE A 258 10.25 -29.21 -38.62
CA ILE A 258 9.60 -30.14 -37.69
C ILE A 258 9.28 -31.46 -38.40
N ASN A 259 9.20 -32.55 -37.65
CA ASN A 259 8.63 -33.79 -38.14
C ASN A 259 7.11 -33.79 -38.00
N SER A 260 6.57 -33.38 -36.84
CA SER A 260 5.13 -33.35 -36.57
C SER A 260 4.79 -32.59 -35.28
N THR A 261 3.50 -32.52 -34.95
CA THR A 261 2.94 -31.88 -33.76
C THR A 261 2.19 -32.89 -32.87
N THR A 262 2.17 -32.68 -31.56
CA THR A 262 1.32 -33.44 -30.63
C THR A 262 0.60 -32.51 -29.63
N ASN A 263 -0.62 -32.87 -29.25
CA ASN A 263 -1.41 -32.13 -28.26
C ASN A 263 -1.23 -32.66 -26.83
N THR A 264 -0.61 -33.84 -26.66
CA THR A 264 -0.41 -34.46 -25.34
C THR A 264 1.03 -34.29 -24.87
N SER A 265 1.18 -33.95 -23.58
CA SER A 265 2.43 -34.12 -22.85
C SER A 265 2.59 -35.61 -22.51
N GLY A 266 3.07 -36.40 -23.46
CA GLY A 266 3.28 -37.84 -23.24
C GLY A 266 3.10 -38.68 -24.50
N THR A 267 4.09 -39.56 -24.71
CA THR A 267 4.23 -40.63 -25.71
C THR A 267 3.94 -40.24 -27.15
N VAL A 268 5.03 -40.00 -27.90
CA VAL A 268 5.02 -39.97 -29.37
C VAL A 268 5.67 -41.25 -29.87
N ALA A 269 4.93 -42.08 -30.61
CA ALA A 269 5.45 -43.25 -31.30
C ALA A 269 5.78 -42.90 -32.76
N ILE A 270 6.94 -43.33 -33.25
CA ILE A 270 7.35 -43.18 -34.66
C ILE A 270 7.35 -44.56 -35.30
N SER A 271 6.82 -44.67 -36.53
CA SER A 271 6.76 -45.92 -37.30
C SER A 271 7.82 -46.06 -38.40
N THR A 272 8.92 -45.29 -38.35
CA THR A 272 9.94 -45.31 -39.42
C THR A 272 11.36 -45.40 -38.85
N GLY A 273 11.99 -46.55 -39.08
CA GLY A 273 13.43 -46.85 -39.08
C GLY A 273 14.35 -45.96 -38.23
N SER A 274 14.78 -46.47 -37.08
CA SER A 274 15.65 -45.78 -36.11
C SER A 274 17.13 -45.67 -36.50
N ALA A 275 17.55 -46.19 -37.66
CA ALA A 275 18.97 -46.34 -37.99
C ALA A 275 19.75 -45.02 -38.22
N SER A 276 19.08 -43.86 -38.24
CA SER A 276 19.72 -42.56 -38.52
C SER A 276 19.31 -41.45 -37.54
N VAL A 277 18.69 -41.79 -36.40
CA VAL A 277 18.21 -40.83 -35.42
C VAL A 277 19.10 -40.86 -34.18
N SER A 278 19.70 -39.73 -33.82
CA SER A 278 20.58 -39.61 -32.64
C SER A 278 20.04 -38.65 -31.59
N TYR A 279 19.16 -37.72 -31.98
CA TYR A 279 18.57 -36.74 -31.08
C TYR A 279 17.07 -36.61 -31.31
N PHE A 280 16.33 -36.50 -30.20
CA PHE A 280 14.95 -36.04 -30.18
C PHE A 280 14.90 -34.60 -29.68
N TRP A 281 14.12 -33.78 -30.37
CA TRP A 281 13.90 -32.39 -30.06
C TRP A 281 12.42 -32.13 -29.86
N VAL A 282 12.07 -31.33 -28.87
CA VAL A 282 10.69 -30.87 -28.66
C VAL A 282 10.65 -29.43 -28.16
N ARG A 283 9.65 -28.66 -28.62
CA ARG A 283 9.38 -27.30 -28.15
C ARG A 283 7.88 -27.08 -27.97
N SER A 284 7.52 -26.19 -27.07
CA SER A 284 6.13 -25.81 -26.80
C SER A 284 5.68 -24.72 -27.76
N LYS A 285 4.49 -24.87 -28.34
CA LYS A 285 3.78 -23.79 -29.04
C LYS A 285 2.82 -23.12 -28.07
N CYS A 286 3.05 -21.85 -27.79
CA CYS A 286 2.27 -21.10 -26.82
C CYS A 286 0.94 -20.62 -27.43
N THR A 287 -0.01 -20.24 -26.58
CA THR A 287 -1.33 -19.71 -26.97
C THR A 287 -1.28 -18.45 -27.81
N ASN A 288 -0.23 -17.64 -27.63
CA ASN A 288 0.08 -16.46 -28.43
C ASN A 288 0.77 -16.78 -29.77
N GLY A 289 0.92 -18.06 -30.14
CA GLY A 289 1.56 -18.50 -31.37
C GLY A 289 3.09 -18.51 -31.36
N SER A 290 3.73 -18.10 -30.25
CA SER A 290 5.18 -18.17 -30.10
C SER A 290 5.65 -19.60 -29.78
N PHE A 291 6.97 -19.82 -29.85
CA PHE A 291 7.59 -21.09 -29.52
C PHE A 291 8.66 -20.93 -28.45
N THR A 292 8.80 -21.92 -27.57
CA THR A 292 9.96 -22.03 -26.70
C THR A 292 11.21 -22.40 -27.51
N ASN A 293 12.39 -22.25 -26.90
CA ASN A 293 13.59 -22.91 -27.41
C ASN A 293 13.37 -24.43 -27.47
N TRP A 294 14.14 -25.08 -28.34
CA TRP A 294 14.14 -26.52 -28.44
C TRP A 294 14.80 -27.17 -27.20
N ALA A 295 14.07 -28.03 -26.52
CA ALA A 295 14.64 -29.02 -25.60
C ALA A 295 15.10 -30.24 -26.39
N LYS A 296 16.14 -30.95 -25.92
CA LYS A 296 16.66 -32.14 -26.61
C LYS A 296 17.09 -33.24 -25.67
N VAL A 297 17.04 -34.48 -26.15
CA VAL A 297 17.69 -35.63 -25.52
C VAL A 297 18.40 -36.46 -26.58
N GLN A 298 19.56 -37.00 -26.22
CA GLN A 298 20.27 -37.96 -27.06
C GLN A 298 19.63 -39.35 -26.91
N ILE A 299 19.42 -40.01 -28.03
CA ILE A 299 18.89 -41.37 -28.08
C ILE A 299 20.11 -42.31 -28.06
N GLN A 300 20.14 -43.21 -27.08
CA GLN A 300 21.15 -44.25 -26.95
C GLN A 300 20.69 -45.53 -27.62
#